data_AF-A0A438NEA0-F1
#
_entry.id   AF-A0A438NEA0-F1
#
_cell.length_a   1.000
_cell.length_b   1.000
_cell.length_c   1.000
_cell.angle_alpha   90.00
_cell.angle_beta   90.00
_cell.angle_gamma   90.00
#
_symmetry.space_group_name_H-M   'P 1'
#
loop_
_entity.id
_entity.type
_entity.pdbx_description
1 polymer ?
#
loop_
_entity_poly.entity_id
_entity_poly.type
_entity_poly.pdbx_seq_one_letter_code
_entity_poly.pdbx_strand_id
1 'polypeptide(L)'
;MTKSTGLTVAALLADGLERSEDQVEKALSHLHQNVRTILARQVCRDHDDSVLPNQHPVCQIEGHEQLLKTVGNMDVGQALFTLARVYDAGHIFVCKNRSLAQRKKPHDEALLTYPVMDVSRLSQQLVDGYDCCNSEVTLHQSAGRGGVLEASWTLVVSMSFDHLPILDSLGELLPGETRNGRYYAGIGGGGGSDVISASLLGHLLRPSGKEMNLVVSTRTWRTGSQGAKGSKMGIRREIHQHGGPAMLNNSPVPGTYRVTKETSSEGRDLETVPVGHHKDIYLVLDQGEEGEDIDEHERSQLEQQFHAVMAQHQNLDTIIAVDTGGDVFGADSTTFSTPDQDLRVQRALSHLSNLYPSLVTAVLAPGVDAPSNAPDKAQMAGGKVYKLSSEEKDKLLGLLGGEYRMDGSDPGRFGKTTLSLQEALKGIRGWACLNLPGHVVDTWENPWSCFVYIRDCMTDVVLMPLEGLLPLIEVM
;
A
#
# COMPACT_ATOMS: atom_id res chain seq x y z
N MET A 1 -11.89 -39.23 -18.53
CA MET A 1 -11.15 -39.48 -17.27
C MET A 1 -9.67 -39.26 -17.55
N THR A 2 -9.25 -38.00 -17.51
CA THR A 2 -7.85 -37.59 -17.63
C THR A 2 -7.19 -37.83 -16.28
N LYS A 3 -6.08 -38.58 -16.28
CA LYS A 3 -5.25 -38.78 -15.09
C LYS A 3 -4.61 -37.43 -14.76
N SER A 4 -5.09 -36.77 -13.71
CA SER A 4 -4.30 -35.79 -12.97
C SER A 4 -3.06 -36.53 -12.48
N THR A 5 -1.88 -36.10 -12.93
CA THR A 5 -0.60 -36.46 -12.36
C THR A 5 -0.58 -35.90 -10.93
N GLY A 6 -0.96 -36.74 -9.96
CA GLY A 6 -1.13 -36.37 -8.54
C GLY A 6 0.17 -36.09 -7.79
N LEU A 7 1.11 -35.36 -8.40
CA LEU A 7 2.32 -34.88 -7.73
C LEU A 7 1.97 -33.67 -6.87
N THR A 8 2.36 -33.71 -5.60
CA THR A 8 2.17 -32.63 -4.63
C THR A 8 3.14 -31.47 -4.92
N VAL A 9 2.83 -30.26 -4.47
CA VAL A 9 3.78 -29.12 -4.53
C VAL A 9 5.10 -29.47 -3.86
N ALA A 10 5.05 -30.21 -2.74
CA ALA A 10 6.24 -30.68 -2.05
C ALA A 10 7.07 -31.64 -2.92
N ALA A 11 6.46 -32.63 -3.57
CA ALA A 11 7.15 -33.56 -4.45
C ALA A 11 7.86 -32.84 -5.60
N LEU A 12 7.21 -31.84 -6.20
CA LEU A 12 7.76 -31.07 -7.32
C LEU A 12 8.97 -30.22 -6.92
N LEU A 13 8.98 -29.68 -5.70
CA LEU A 13 10.07 -28.84 -5.20
C LEU A 13 11.20 -29.65 -4.56
N ALA A 14 10.90 -30.81 -3.95
CA ALA A 14 11.87 -31.61 -3.21
C ALA A 14 13.06 -32.08 -4.07
N ASP A 15 12.79 -32.54 -5.29
CA ASP A 15 13.83 -33.00 -6.21
C ASP A 15 14.82 -31.87 -6.56
N GLY A 16 14.30 -30.72 -7.01
CA GLY A 16 15.14 -29.58 -7.38
C GLY A 16 15.88 -28.92 -6.21
N LEU A 17 15.32 -28.99 -4.99
CA LEU A 17 15.96 -28.49 -3.77
C LEU A 17 16.97 -29.47 -3.17
N GLU A 18 17.08 -30.70 -3.69
CA GLU A 18 17.87 -31.80 -3.12
C GLU A 18 17.51 -32.06 -1.64
N ARG A 19 16.20 -32.14 -1.37
CA ARG A 19 15.60 -32.40 -0.05
C ARG A 19 14.58 -33.54 -0.13
N SER A 20 14.23 -34.13 1.02
CA SER A 20 13.13 -35.10 1.06
C SER A 20 11.77 -34.40 0.96
N GLU A 21 10.79 -35.06 0.35
CA GLU A 21 9.40 -34.56 0.26
C GLU A 21 8.84 -34.21 1.64
N ASP A 22 9.05 -35.06 2.65
CA ASP A 22 8.61 -34.83 4.03
C ASP A 22 9.19 -33.54 4.64
N GLN A 23 10.45 -33.21 4.36
CA GLN A 23 11.08 -31.98 4.84
C GLN A 23 10.43 -30.74 4.20
N VAL A 24 10.15 -30.81 2.89
CA VAL A 24 9.52 -29.72 2.14
C VAL A 24 8.07 -29.54 2.57
N GLU A 25 7.30 -30.62 2.68
CA GLU A 25 5.90 -30.60 3.14
C GLU A 25 5.80 -30.00 4.55
N LYS A 26 6.68 -30.45 5.46
CA LYS A 26 6.75 -29.88 6.81
C LYS A 26 7.06 -28.38 6.77
N ALA A 27 8.05 -27.95 5.99
CA ALA A 27 8.37 -26.53 5.88
C ALA A 27 7.19 -25.71 5.31
N LEU A 28 6.57 -26.19 4.22
CA LEU A 28 5.39 -25.57 3.61
C LEU A 28 4.25 -25.36 4.62
N SER A 29 3.99 -26.34 5.49
CA SER A 29 2.91 -26.25 6.49
C SER A 29 3.09 -25.11 7.52
N HIS A 30 4.33 -24.67 7.75
CA HIS A 30 4.66 -23.57 8.66
C HIS A 30 4.77 -22.21 7.95
N LEU A 31 4.78 -22.19 6.62
CA LEU A 31 4.86 -20.96 5.84
C LEU A 31 3.49 -20.28 5.70
N HIS A 32 3.54 -18.96 5.51
CA HIS A 32 2.37 -18.14 5.26
C HIS A 32 1.55 -18.69 4.08
N GLN A 33 0.21 -18.58 4.14
CA GLN A 33 -0.67 -19.14 3.10
C GLN A 33 -0.35 -18.59 1.71
N ASN A 34 -0.07 -17.29 1.60
CA ASN A 34 0.27 -16.67 0.32
C ASN A 34 1.57 -17.23 -0.29
N VAL A 35 2.56 -17.60 0.52
CA VAL A 35 3.79 -18.28 0.03
C VAL A 35 3.42 -19.60 -0.63
N ARG A 36 2.57 -20.41 0.03
CA ARG A 36 2.09 -21.69 -0.52
C ARG A 36 1.29 -21.51 -1.81
N THR A 37 0.39 -20.52 -1.85
CA THR A 37 -0.40 -20.20 -3.05
C THR A 37 0.49 -19.83 -4.23
N ILE A 38 1.51 -18.99 -4.01
CA ILE A 38 2.42 -18.53 -5.06
C ILE A 38 3.28 -19.69 -5.59
N LEU A 39 3.83 -20.52 -4.69
CA LEU A 39 4.58 -21.70 -5.08
C LEU A 39 3.70 -22.66 -5.91
N ALA A 40 2.51 -22.99 -5.41
CA ALA A 40 1.56 -23.86 -6.10
C ALA A 40 1.18 -23.31 -7.49
N ARG A 41 0.91 -22.00 -7.60
CA ARG A 41 0.58 -21.34 -8.87
C ARG A 41 1.66 -21.55 -9.91
N GLN A 42 2.94 -21.42 -9.53
CA GLN A 42 4.05 -21.58 -10.45
C GLN A 42 4.28 -23.06 -10.80
N VAL A 43 4.48 -23.92 -9.79
CA VAL A 43 4.97 -25.30 -10.04
C VAL A 43 3.89 -26.26 -10.54
N CYS A 44 2.63 -26.07 -10.13
CA CYS A 44 1.56 -26.96 -10.63
C CYS A 44 1.20 -26.64 -12.08
N ARG A 45 1.39 -25.40 -12.53
CA ARG A 45 1.08 -25.01 -13.91
C ARG A 45 2.08 -25.51 -14.93
N ASP A 46 3.35 -25.62 -14.55
CA ASP A 46 4.38 -26.26 -15.40
C ASP A 46 4.04 -27.73 -15.70
N HIS A 47 3.05 -28.31 -15.00
CA HIS A 47 2.63 -29.71 -15.11
C HIS A 47 1.13 -29.92 -15.40
N ASP A 48 0.38 -28.85 -15.68
CA ASP A 48 -1.05 -28.93 -16.03
C ASP A 48 -1.30 -28.50 -17.48
N ASP A 49 -1.27 -29.47 -18.40
CA ASP A 49 -1.56 -29.29 -19.83
C ASP A 49 -3.01 -28.82 -20.12
N SER A 50 -3.90 -28.80 -19.12
CA SER A 50 -5.31 -28.47 -19.32
C SER A 50 -5.62 -26.96 -19.26
N VAL A 51 -4.67 -26.14 -18.82
CA VAL A 51 -4.83 -24.68 -18.78
C VAL A 51 -4.43 -24.09 -20.12
N LEU A 52 -5.39 -23.51 -20.85
CA LEU A 52 -5.12 -22.86 -22.13
C LEU A 52 -4.04 -21.76 -21.95
N PRO A 53 -2.90 -21.83 -22.66
CA PRO A 53 -1.78 -20.90 -22.51
C PRO A 53 -2.18 -19.43 -22.62
N ASN A 54 -3.20 -19.16 -23.44
CA ASN A 54 -3.59 -17.81 -23.83
C ASN A 54 -4.51 -17.08 -22.83
N GLN A 55 -5.01 -17.72 -21.77
CA GLN A 55 -5.94 -17.04 -20.86
C GLN A 55 -5.23 -16.37 -19.68
N HIS A 56 -4.11 -16.94 -19.20
CA HIS A 56 -3.45 -16.54 -17.96
C HIS A 56 -2.01 -17.09 -17.90
N PRO A 57 -1.04 -16.60 -18.69
CA PRO A 57 0.28 -17.26 -18.77
C PRO A 57 1.14 -17.00 -17.53
N VAL A 58 1.63 -18.06 -16.87
CA VAL A 58 2.73 -17.96 -15.87
C VAL A 58 4.06 -17.85 -16.59
N CYS A 59 5.05 -17.21 -15.97
CA CYS A 59 6.39 -17.12 -16.55
C CYS A 59 7.01 -18.51 -16.67
N GLN A 60 7.48 -18.86 -17.86
CA GLN A 60 8.44 -19.95 -18.01
C GLN A 60 9.77 -19.51 -17.38
N ILE A 61 10.37 -20.34 -16.52
CA ILE A 61 11.59 -19.98 -15.81
C ILE A 61 12.82 -20.57 -16.53
N GLU A 62 13.58 -19.73 -17.21
CA GLU A 62 14.86 -20.10 -17.83
C GLU A 62 15.95 -20.12 -16.75
N GLY A 63 16.67 -21.24 -16.62
CA GLY A 63 17.65 -21.44 -15.54
C GLY A 63 17.05 -21.96 -14.21
N HIS A 64 15.81 -22.46 -14.23
CA HIS A 64 15.09 -22.89 -13.03
C HIS A 64 15.82 -23.95 -12.19
N GLU A 65 16.37 -24.98 -12.83
CA GLU A 65 17.09 -26.06 -12.14
C GLU A 65 18.30 -25.52 -11.35
N GLN A 66 19.05 -24.59 -11.96
CA GLN A 66 20.18 -23.96 -11.30
C GLN A 66 19.72 -23.10 -10.12
N LEU A 67 18.62 -22.37 -10.26
CA LEU A 67 18.04 -21.59 -9.16
C LEU A 67 17.66 -22.51 -7.98
N LEU A 68 16.91 -23.59 -8.24
CA LEU A 68 16.46 -24.54 -7.23
C LEU A 68 17.65 -25.16 -6.47
N LYS A 69 18.67 -25.62 -7.19
CA LYS A 69 19.91 -26.13 -6.58
C LYS A 69 20.61 -25.08 -5.72
N THR A 70 20.66 -23.84 -6.20
CA THR A 70 21.36 -22.77 -5.51
C THR A 70 20.66 -22.39 -4.20
N VAL A 71 19.32 -22.21 -4.22
CA VAL A 71 18.54 -21.95 -3.00
C VAL A 71 18.40 -23.18 -2.11
N GLY A 72 18.55 -24.39 -2.64
CA GLY A 72 18.57 -25.65 -1.89
C GLY A 72 19.67 -25.70 -0.81
N ASN A 73 20.73 -24.89 -0.97
CA ASN A 73 21.78 -24.73 0.05
C ASN A 73 21.34 -23.92 1.28
N MET A 74 20.18 -23.27 1.24
CA MET A 74 19.60 -22.53 2.38
C MET A 74 18.82 -23.46 3.31
N ASP A 75 18.37 -22.91 4.45
CA ASP A 75 17.29 -23.53 5.21
C ASP A 75 16.04 -23.72 4.32
N VAL A 76 15.33 -24.84 4.47
CA VAL A 76 14.21 -25.19 3.58
C VAL A 76 13.11 -24.12 3.60
N GLY A 77 12.80 -23.55 4.78
CA GLY A 77 11.82 -22.46 4.89
C GLY A 77 12.27 -21.21 4.14
N GLN A 78 13.54 -20.84 4.29
CA GLN A 78 14.14 -19.70 3.59
C GLN A 78 14.20 -19.91 2.08
N ALA A 79 14.53 -21.12 1.62
CA ALA A 79 14.57 -21.47 0.20
C ALA A 79 13.18 -21.31 -0.43
N LEU A 80 12.15 -21.88 0.18
CA LEU A 80 10.76 -21.78 -0.27
C LEU A 80 10.24 -20.34 -0.26
N PHE A 81 10.57 -19.57 0.78
CA PHE A 81 10.22 -18.15 0.85
C PHE A 81 10.91 -17.33 -0.26
N THR A 82 12.19 -17.60 -0.52
CA THR A 82 12.98 -16.95 -1.58
C THR A 82 12.43 -17.27 -2.96
N LEU A 83 12.09 -18.54 -3.23
CA LEU A 83 11.46 -18.94 -4.49
C LEU A 83 10.12 -18.24 -4.70
N ALA A 84 9.28 -18.19 -3.67
CA ALA A 84 7.99 -17.52 -3.77
C ALA A 84 8.14 -16.03 -4.11
N ARG A 85 9.15 -15.33 -3.56
CA ARG A 85 9.43 -13.94 -3.93
C ARG A 85 9.80 -13.78 -5.41
N VAL A 86 10.63 -14.69 -5.93
CA VAL A 86 11.02 -14.69 -7.35
C VAL A 86 9.81 -14.92 -8.25
N TYR A 87 8.99 -15.94 -7.95
CA TYR A 87 7.80 -16.24 -8.75
C TYR A 87 6.73 -15.13 -8.68
N ASP A 88 6.56 -14.50 -7.52
CA ASP A 88 5.61 -13.39 -7.36
C ASP A 88 6.03 -12.17 -8.19
N ALA A 89 7.32 -11.85 -8.23
CA ALA A 89 7.84 -10.76 -9.05
C ALA A 89 7.49 -10.94 -10.54
N GLY A 90 7.70 -12.14 -11.08
CA GLY A 90 7.32 -12.47 -12.45
C GLY A 90 5.82 -12.34 -12.71
N HIS A 91 5.00 -12.93 -11.83
CA HIS A 91 3.54 -12.86 -11.92
C HIS A 91 3.01 -11.42 -11.94
N ILE A 92 3.51 -10.58 -11.03
CA ILE A 92 3.12 -9.17 -10.94
C ILE A 92 3.51 -8.42 -12.21
N PHE A 93 4.71 -8.65 -12.74
CA PHE A 93 5.17 -8.00 -13.96
C PHE A 93 4.27 -8.35 -15.16
N VAL A 94 3.96 -9.64 -15.34
CA VAL A 94 3.07 -10.10 -16.41
C VAL A 94 1.67 -9.47 -16.28
N CYS A 95 1.11 -9.44 -15.07
CA CYS A 95 -0.20 -8.84 -14.84
C CYS A 95 -0.19 -7.32 -15.10
N LYS A 96 0.88 -6.61 -14.72
CA LYS A 96 1.06 -5.18 -15.05
C LYS A 96 1.10 -4.97 -16.57
N ASN A 97 1.87 -5.77 -17.29
CA ASN A 97 1.95 -5.70 -18.76
C ASN A 97 0.58 -5.95 -19.41
N ARG A 98 -0.19 -6.92 -18.90
CA ARG A 98 -1.57 -7.18 -19.33
C ARG A 98 -2.51 -6.00 -19.07
N SER A 99 -2.40 -5.35 -17.91
CA SER A 99 -3.19 -4.16 -17.58
C SER A 99 -2.89 -3.00 -18.54
N LEU A 100 -1.61 -2.79 -18.90
CA LEU A 100 -1.21 -1.81 -19.92
C LEU A 100 -1.85 -2.11 -21.27
N ALA A 101 -1.81 -3.38 -21.72
CA ALA A 101 -2.44 -3.81 -22.96
C ALA A 101 -3.96 -3.55 -22.98
N GLN A 102 -4.67 -3.90 -21.90
CA GLN A 102 -6.11 -3.64 -21.75
C GLN A 102 -6.46 -2.14 -21.83
N ARG A 103 -5.56 -1.29 -21.31
CA ARG A 103 -5.69 0.17 -21.35
C ARG A 103 -5.16 0.80 -22.65
N LYS A 104 -4.77 -0.02 -23.64
CA LYS A 104 -4.17 0.41 -24.91
C LYS A 104 -2.93 1.31 -24.72
N LYS A 105 -2.19 1.09 -23.64
CA LYS A 105 -0.90 1.76 -23.36
C LYS A 105 0.25 0.93 -23.96
N PRO A 106 1.44 1.53 -24.16
CA PRO A 106 2.63 0.78 -24.57
C PRO A 106 2.90 -0.42 -23.65
N HIS A 107 3.12 -1.58 -24.24
CA HIS A 107 3.34 -2.85 -23.56
C HIS A 107 4.14 -3.80 -24.46
N ASP A 108 4.65 -4.90 -23.90
CA ASP A 108 5.30 -5.96 -24.67
C ASP A 108 4.27 -7.05 -25.03
N GLU A 109 3.97 -7.20 -26.32
CA GLU A 109 3.01 -8.20 -26.83
C GLU A 109 3.48 -9.64 -26.57
N ALA A 110 4.78 -9.91 -26.58
CA ALA A 110 5.30 -11.25 -26.38
C ALA A 110 5.07 -11.75 -24.93
N LEU A 111 5.11 -10.84 -23.94
CA LEU A 111 4.78 -11.14 -22.54
C LEU A 111 3.31 -11.52 -22.33
N LEU A 112 2.41 -11.23 -23.27
CA LEU A 112 0.99 -11.61 -23.18
C LEU A 112 0.74 -13.07 -23.58
N THR A 113 1.70 -13.69 -24.27
CA THR A 113 1.53 -15.04 -24.85
C THR A 113 2.50 -16.03 -24.23
N TYR A 114 3.79 -15.71 -24.21
CA TYR A 114 4.85 -16.60 -23.72
C TYR A 114 5.87 -15.82 -22.87
N PRO A 115 5.48 -15.37 -21.67
CA PRO A 115 6.41 -14.68 -20.78
C PRO A 115 7.49 -15.66 -20.30
N VAL A 116 8.76 -15.25 -20.43
CA VAL A 116 9.92 -15.98 -19.93
C VAL A 116 10.63 -15.11 -18.88
N MET A 117 11.02 -15.71 -17.75
CA MET A 117 11.87 -15.09 -16.76
C MET A 117 13.20 -15.83 -16.68
N ASP A 118 14.28 -15.16 -17.08
CA ASP A 118 15.65 -15.66 -16.99
C ASP A 118 16.22 -15.36 -15.60
N VAL A 119 16.45 -16.42 -14.83
CA VAL A 119 16.98 -16.35 -13.45
C VAL A 119 18.46 -16.72 -13.37
N SER A 120 19.16 -16.80 -14.50
CA SER A 120 20.57 -17.20 -14.54
C SER A 120 21.46 -16.23 -13.74
N ARG A 121 21.26 -14.92 -13.92
CA ARG A 121 21.99 -13.88 -13.17
C ARG A 121 21.66 -13.92 -11.68
N LEU A 122 20.38 -14.06 -11.35
CA LEU A 122 19.91 -14.18 -9.97
C LEU A 122 20.58 -15.36 -9.25
N SER A 123 20.66 -16.51 -9.92
CA SER A 123 21.32 -17.72 -9.41
C SER A 123 22.82 -17.51 -9.24
N GLN A 124 23.50 -16.90 -10.22
CA GLN A 124 24.92 -16.60 -10.13
C GLN A 124 25.25 -15.66 -8.97
N GLN A 125 24.45 -14.61 -8.77
CA GLN A 125 24.62 -13.69 -7.63
C GLN A 125 24.56 -14.43 -6.29
N LEU A 126 23.67 -15.41 -6.12
CA LEU A 126 23.63 -16.22 -4.90
C LEU A 126 24.91 -17.06 -4.71
N VAL A 127 25.43 -17.65 -5.79
CA VAL A 127 26.70 -18.40 -5.76
C VAL A 127 27.87 -17.48 -5.38
N ASP A 128 27.85 -16.25 -5.86
CA ASP A 128 28.87 -15.23 -5.55
C ASP A 128 28.74 -14.65 -4.13
N GLY A 129 27.77 -15.13 -3.33
CA GLY A 129 27.56 -14.71 -1.93
C GLY A 129 26.75 -13.43 -1.77
N TYR A 130 25.96 -13.04 -2.78
CA TYR A 130 25.10 -11.85 -2.72
C TYR A 130 23.99 -12.01 -1.65
N ASP A 131 23.72 -10.95 -0.92
CA ASP A 131 22.76 -10.96 0.19
C ASP A 131 21.31 -10.87 -0.30
N CYS A 132 20.70 -12.01 -0.62
CA CYS A 132 19.30 -12.07 -1.04
C CYS A 132 18.29 -11.75 0.08
N CYS A 133 18.71 -11.83 1.35
CA CYS A 133 17.88 -11.53 2.50
C CYS A 133 17.63 -10.01 2.64
N ASN A 134 18.55 -9.19 2.15
CA ASN A 134 18.42 -7.72 2.14
C ASN A 134 18.31 -7.13 0.72
N SER A 135 18.00 -7.97 -0.27
CA SER A 135 17.85 -7.55 -1.67
C SER A 135 16.44 -7.78 -2.20
N GLU A 136 15.99 -6.94 -3.12
CA GLU A 136 14.78 -7.08 -3.93
C GLU A 136 15.06 -7.86 -5.23
N VAL A 137 14.03 -8.54 -5.74
CA VAL A 137 14.04 -9.12 -7.10
C VAL A 137 13.65 -8.02 -8.08
N THR A 138 14.60 -7.59 -8.90
CA THR A 138 14.34 -6.64 -10.00
C THR A 138 14.25 -7.37 -11.32
N LEU A 139 13.30 -6.95 -12.15
CA LEU A 139 13.06 -7.52 -13.48
C LEU A 139 13.29 -6.44 -14.53
N HIS A 140 14.10 -6.76 -15.54
CA HIS A 140 14.39 -5.89 -16.67
C HIS A 140 14.00 -6.59 -17.97
N GLN A 141 13.40 -5.87 -18.91
CA GLN A 141 13.17 -6.43 -20.25
C GLN A 141 14.51 -6.66 -20.94
N SER A 142 14.72 -7.87 -21.45
CA SER A 142 15.96 -8.24 -22.13
C SER A 142 16.11 -7.47 -23.44
N ALA A 143 17.29 -6.90 -23.66
CA ALA A 143 17.59 -6.17 -24.88
C ALA A 143 17.62 -7.13 -26.08
N GLY A 144 16.65 -6.99 -26.99
CA GLY A 144 16.59 -7.78 -28.22
C GLY A 144 15.94 -9.16 -28.09
N ARG A 145 15.46 -9.55 -26.90
CA ARG A 145 14.64 -10.76 -26.68
C ARG A 145 13.26 -10.35 -26.16
N GLY A 146 12.32 -10.09 -27.07
CA GLY A 146 10.93 -9.78 -26.69
C GLY A 146 10.32 -10.92 -25.87
N GLY A 147 9.55 -10.57 -24.84
CA GLY A 147 8.93 -11.57 -23.96
C GLY A 147 9.85 -12.15 -22.89
N VAL A 148 11.11 -11.71 -22.79
CA VAL A 148 12.06 -12.20 -21.79
C VAL A 148 12.36 -11.13 -20.73
N LEU A 149 12.21 -11.53 -19.47
CA LEU A 149 12.52 -10.73 -18.29
C LEU A 149 13.79 -11.27 -17.63
N GLU A 150 14.84 -10.46 -17.59
CA GLU A 150 16.07 -10.77 -16.86
C GLU A 150 15.89 -10.42 -15.39
N ALA A 151 16.05 -11.42 -14.52
CA ALA A 151 15.92 -11.26 -13.08
C ALA A 151 17.28 -11.08 -12.39
N SER A 152 17.34 -10.15 -11.45
CA SER A 152 18.53 -9.93 -10.61
C SER A 152 18.17 -9.53 -9.19
N TRP A 153 19.10 -9.75 -8.26
CA TRP A 153 19.06 -9.17 -6.93
C TRP A 153 19.61 -7.76 -6.94
N THR A 154 18.88 -6.83 -6.32
CA THR A 154 19.33 -5.46 -6.05
C THR A 154 19.16 -5.17 -4.57
N LEU A 155 20.21 -4.69 -3.90
CA LEU A 155 20.13 -4.32 -2.49
C LEU A 155 19.01 -3.31 -2.23
N VAL A 156 18.21 -3.57 -1.20
CA VAL A 156 17.19 -2.61 -0.76
C VAL A 156 17.90 -1.40 -0.18
N VAL A 157 17.65 -0.23 -0.77
CA VAL A 157 18.24 1.05 -0.32
C VAL A 157 17.81 1.31 1.12
N SER A 158 18.74 1.56 2.03
CA SER A 158 18.43 1.91 3.42
C SER A 158 17.67 3.23 3.50
N MET A 159 16.73 3.33 4.44
CA MET A 159 15.97 4.55 4.69
C MET A 159 15.84 4.76 6.20
N SER A 160 16.20 5.95 6.68
CA SER A 160 16.05 6.35 8.08
C SER A 160 15.66 7.82 8.15
N PHE A 161 14.94 8.18 9.21
CA PHE A 161 14.55 9.54 9.56
C PHE A 161 15.21 10.00 10.87
N ASP A 162 16.24 9.29 11.35
CA ASP A 162 16.90 9.57 12.64
C ASP A 162 17.72 10.87 12.64
N HIS A 163 17.98 11.45 11.46
CA HIS A 163 18.61 12.78 11.32
C HIS A 163 17.61 13.92 11.57
N LEU A 164 16.30 13.65 11.58
CA LEU A 164 15.30 14.65 11.94
C LEU A 164 15.32 14.93 13.44
N PRO A 165 15.00 16.17 13.87
CA PRO A 165 14.75 16.44 15.28
C PRO A 165 13.63 15.56 15.84
N ILE A 166 13.84 15.03 17.04
CA ILE A 166 12.85 14.22 17.75
C ILE A 166 11.77 15.14 18.33
N LEU A 167 10.51 14.75 18.19
CA LEU A 167 9.39 15.30 18.94
C LEU A 167 9.22 14.45 20.21
N ASP A 168 9.44 15.01 21.39
CA ASP A 168 9.41 14.23 22.64
C ASP A 168 7.97 13.86 23.05
N SER A 169 7.00 14.69 22.67
CA SER A 169 5.59 14.46 22.95
C SER A 169 4.68 15.02 21.87
N LEU A 170 3.62 14.27 21.52
CA LEU A 170 2.54 14.76 20.65
C LEU A 170 1.73 15.90 21.28
N GLY A 171 1.89 16.17 22.58
CA GLY A 171 1.31 17.32 23.27
C GLY A 171 2.01 18.65 22.98
N GLU A 172 3.23 18.62 22.44
CA GLU A 172 3.95 19.82 22.02
C GLU A 172 3.37 20.45 20.76
N LEU A 173 3.85 21.64 20.40
CA LEU A 173 3.52 22.28 19.13
C LEU A 173 4.04 21.41 17.96
N LEU A 174 3.13 20.89 17.14
CA LEU A 174 3.47 20.08 15.99
C LEU A 174 4.08 20.95 14.87
N PRO A 175 4.98 20.41 14.04
CA PRO A 175 5.50 21.14 12.89
C PRO A 175 4.38 21.61 11.95
N GLY A 176 4.22 22.92 11.79
CA GLY A 176 3.12 23.54 11.02
C GLY A 176 2.02 24.16 11.88
N GLU A 177 2.02 23.94 13.19
CA GLU A 177 1.11 24.64 14.10
C GLU A 177 1.59 26.05 14.42
N THR A 178 0.67 27.00 14.47
CA THR A 178 0.96 28.40 14.85
C THR A 178 0.76 28.66 16.35
N ARG A 179 -0.02 27.80 17.02
CA ARG A 179 -0.35 27.86 18.46
C ARG A 179 -0.79 26.49 18.95
N ASN A 180 -0.76 26.28 20.27
CA ASN A 180 -1.31 25.07 20.88
C ASN A 180 -2.83 24.99 20.60
N GLY A 181 -3.23 23.95 19.86
CA GLY A 181 -4.64 23.66 19.54
C GLY A 181 -5.20 22.56 20.43
N ARG A 182 -6.54 22.55 20.58
CA ARG A 182 -7.25 21.42 21.19
C ARG A 182 -7.97 20.59 20.16
N TYR A 183 -8.50 21.19 19.10
CA TYR A 183 -9.42 20.53 18.19
C TYR A 183 -8.78 20.30 16.83
N TYR A 184 -8.73 19.04 16.43
CA TYR A 184 -8.01 18.58 15.24
C TYR A 184 -8.95 17.93 14.23
N ALA A 185 -8.61 18.08 12.96
CA ALA A 185 -9.16 17.29 11.86
C ALA A 185 -8.05 16.45 11.22
N GLY A 186 -8.33 15.18 10.93
CA GLY A 186 -7.44 14.31 10.16
C GLY A 186 -8.00 14.07 8.77
N ILE A 187 -7.24 14.39 7.72
CA ILE A 187 -7.63 14.22 6.32
C ILE A 187 -6.73 13.15 5.71
N GLY A 188 -7.29 11.99 5.35
CA GLY A 188 -6.55 10.97 4.60
C GLY A 188 -6.19 11.48 3.19
N GLY A 189 -4.91 11.42 2.85
CA GLY A 189 -4.33 12.01 1.64
C GLY A 189 -4.82 11.41 0.32
N GLY A 190 -5.07 10.10 0.27
CA GLY A 190 -5.63 9.45 -0.91
C GLY A 190 -5.48 7.93 -0.94
N GLY A 191 -4.53 7.42 -0.18
CA GLY A 191 -4.29 6.01 0.03
C GLY A 191 -5.53 5.27 0.57
N GLY A 192 -5.68 4.04 0.09
CA GLY A 192 -6.71 3.09 0.50
C GLY A 192 -6.92 3.05 2.02
N SER A 193 -5.87 3.15 2.83
CA SER A 193 -5.92 3.02 4.29
C SER A 193 -5.78 4.33 5.06
N ASP A 194 -5.66 5.49 4.41
CA ASP A 194 -5.25 6.71 5.12
C ASP A 194 -6.26 7.19 6.16
N VAL A 195 -7.56 6.93 5.94
CA VAL A 195 -8.60 7.17 6.95
C VAL A 195 -8.36 6.37 8.24
N ILE A 196 -7.79 5.17 8.12
CA ILE A 196 -7.41 4.35 9.27
C ILE A 196 -6.24 5.01 9.98
N SER A 197 -5.22 5.44 9.24
CA SER A 197 -4.03 6.13 9.78
C SER A 197 -4.40 7.45 10.46
N ALA A 198 -5.31 8.24 9.88
CA ALA A 198 -5.85 9.45 10.50
C ALA A 198 -6.55 9.12 11.83
N SER A 199 -7.33 8.05 11.85
CA SER A 199 -7.96 7.56 13.09
C SER A 199 -6.94 7.13 14.15
N LEU A 200 -5.90 6.37 13.77
CA LEU A 200 -4.81 5.96 14.66
C LEU A 200 -4.07 7.16 15.25
N LEU A 201 -3.74 8.16 14.42
CA LEU A 201 -3.11 9.40 14.89
C LEU A 201 -4.01 10.14 15.88
N GLY A 202 -5.32 10.18 15.62
CA GLY A 202 -6.30 10.71 16.58
C GLY A 202 -6.27 9.99 17.94
N HIS A 203 -6.07 8.67 17.95
CA HIS A 203 -5.90 7.91 19.20
C HIS A 203 -4.58 8.20 19.93
N LEU A 204 -3.51 8.54 19.22
CA LEU A 204 -2.22 8.93 19.79
C LEU A 204 -2.24 10.37 20.35
N LEU A 205 -3.00 11.27 19.73
CA LEU A 205 -3.12 12.67 20.15
C LEU A 205 -3.97 12.86 21.42
N ARG A 206 -5.02 12.05 21.59
CA ARG A 206 -6.00 12.16 22.69
C ARG A 206 -5.40 12.18 24.11
N PRO A 207 -4.44 11.31 24.48
CA PRO A 207 -3.80 11.36 25.80
C PRO A 207 -3.17 12.71 26.13
N SER A 208 -2.77 13.47 25.11
CA SER A 208 -2.18 14.81 25.26
C SER A 208 -3.22 15.94 25.24
N GLY A 209 -4.52 15.62 25.29
CA GLY A 209 -5.61 16.61 25.27
C GLY A 209 -5.96 17.16 23.89
N LYS A 210 -5.36 16.64 22.83
CA LYS A 210 -5.64 17.01 21.43
C LYS A 210 -6.73 16.10 20.86
N GLU A 211 -7.92 16.65 20.66
CA GLU A 211 -9.11 15.93 20.22
C GLU A 211 -9.26 15.94 18.70
N MET A 212 -9.03 14.80 18.05
CA MET A 212 -9.36 14.58 16.64
C MET A 212 -10.74 13.91 16.50
N ASN A 213 -11.78 14.74 16.37
CA ASN A 213 -13.17 14.29 16.29
C ASN A 213 -13.72 14.26 14.85
N LEU A 214 -13.07 14.97 13.92
CA LEU A 214 -13.35 14.95 12.49
C LEU A 214 -12.27 14.14 11.78
N VAL A 215 -12.69 13.13 11.02
CA VAL A 215 -11.80 12.39 10.10
C VAL A 215 -12.41 12.41 8.70
N VAL A 216 -11.60 12.68 7.69
CA VAL A 216 -12.02 12.71 6.29
C VAL A 216 -11.25 11.66 5.52
N SER A 217 -11.95 10.79 4.78
CA SER A 217 -11.37 9.87 3.80
C SER A 217 -11.47 10.48 2.42
N THR A 218 -10.34 10.68 1.76
CA THR A 218 -10.32 11.08 0.35
C THR A 218 -10.23 9.84 -0.53
N ARG A 219 -11.09 9.76 -1.55
CA ARG A 219 -11.08 8.68 -2.55
C ARG A 219 -11.16 9.25 -3.95
N THR A 220 -10.50 8.60 -4.90
CA THR A 220 -10.73 8.88 -6.33
C THR A 220 -12.19 8.63 -6.70
N TRP A 221 -12.74 9.47 -7.59
CA TRP A 221 -14.11 9.36 -8.10
C TRP A 221 -14.42 7.97 -8.71
N ARG A 222 -13.43 7.35 -9.36
CA ARG A 222 -13.50 5.98 -9.85
C ARG A 222 -12.80 4.98 -8.94
N THR A 223 -13.21 3.73 -9.00
CA THR A 223 -12.54 2.64 -8.27
C THR A 223 -11.14 2.39 -8.83
N GLY A 224 -10.10 2.70 -8.05
CA GLY A 224 -8.70 2.69 -8.50
C GLY A 224 -7.93 1.38 -8.32
N SER A 225 -8.42 0.44 -7.49
CA SER A 225 -7.67 -0.78 -7.11
C SER A 225 -8.59 -1.97 -6.78
N GLN A 226 -7.99 -3.15 -6.53
CA GLN A 226 -8.69 -4.36 -6.09
C GLN A 226 -9.54 -4.03 -4.84
N GLY A 227 -10.85 -3.98 -5.03
CA GLY A 227 -11.83 -3.75 -3.96
C GLY A 227 -12.14 -5.03 -3.20
N ALA A 228 -13.34 -5.13 -2.64
CA ALA A 228 -13.85 -6.42 -2.16
C ALA A 228 -13.91 -7.44 -3.31
N LYS A 229 -14.00 -8.74 -2.97
CA LYS A 229 -14.13 -9.81 -3.97
C LYS A 229 -15.29 -9.50 -4.94
N GLY A 230 -14.97 -9.34 -6.22
CA GLY A 230 -15.95 -9.05 -7.29
C GLY A 230 -16.14 -7.56 -7.61
N SER A 231 -15.44 -6.65 -6.93
CA SER A 231 -15.44 -5.22 -7.29
C SER A 231 -14.86 -5.00 -8.69
N LYS A 232 -15.50 -4.12 -9.48
CA LYS A 232 -15.00 -3.71 -10.79
C LYS A 232 -14.06 -2.51 -10.63
N MET A 233 -12.96 -2.50 -11.38
CA MET A 233 -12.06 -1.36 -11.47
C MET A 233 -12.54 -0.34 -12.52
N GLY A 234 -12.28 0.95 -12.28
CA GLY A 234 -12.57 2.05 -13.21
C GLY A 234 -14.04 2.47 -13.30
N ILE A 235 -14.91 1.90 -12.47
CA ILE A 235 -16.32 2.32 -12.38
C ILE A 235 -16.46 3.52 -11.45
N ARG A 236 -17.51 4.33 -11.65
CA ARG A 236 -17.88 5.41 -10.72
C ARG A 236 -18.11 4.81 -9.33
N ARG A 237 -17.57 5.46 -8.30
CA ARG A 237 -17.88 5.11 -6.91
C ARG A 237 -19.27 5.61 -6.57
N GLU A 238 -20.18 4.69 -6.29
CA GLU A 238 -21.47 5.00 -5.71
C GLU A 238 -21.41 4.83 -4.20
N ILE A 239 -21.98 5.81 -3.49
CA ILE A 239 -22.00 5.86 -2.02
C ILE A 239 -23.46 5.73 -1.60
N HIS A 240 -23.76 4.73 -0.80
CA HIS A 240 -25.11 4.40 -0.38
C HIS A 240 -25.25 4.57 1.14
N GLN A 241 -26.49 4.83 1.59
CA GLN A 241 -26.84 4.87 3.01
C GLN A 241 -25.96 5.82 3.85
N HIS A 242 -25.58 6.95 3.25
CA HIS A 242 -24.79 8.00 3.90
C HIS A 242 -25.70 9.03 4.60
N GLY A 243 -25.15 9.75 5.58
CA GLY A 243 -25.84 10.75 6.40
C GLY A 243 -26.07 12.11 5.72
N GLY A 244 -26.13 12.13 4.39
CA GLY A 244 -26.22 13.36 3.57
C GLY A 244 -24.86 13.98 3.20
N PRO A 245 -24.85 14.99 2.31
CA PRO A 245 -23.65 15.70 1.89
C PRO A 245 -23.20 16.76 2.90
N ALA A 246 -21.97 17.25 2.72
CA ALA A 246 -21.55 18.46 3.41
C ALA A 246 -22.28 19.69 2.86
N MET A 247 -22.55 20.67 3.72
CA MET A 247 -23.27 21.90 3.39
C MET A 247 -22.32 23.09 3.47
N LEU A 248 -22.35 23.96 2.46
CA LEU A 248 -21.65 25.24 2.44
C LEU A 248 -22.64 26.33 2.04
N ASN A 249 -22.80 27.37 2.86
CA ASN A 249 -23.75 28.46 2.63
C ASN A 249 -25.20 27.96 2.36
N ASN A 250 -25.65 26.95 3.11
CA ASN A 250 -26.95 26.27 2.96
C ASN A 250 -27.16 25.52 1.63
N SER A 251 -26.10 25.31 0.85
CA SER A 251 -26.13 24.49 -0.36
C SER A 251 -25.32 23.21 -0.17
N PRO A 252 -25.81 22.04 -0.64
CA PRO A 252 -25.05 20.81 -0.61
C PRO A 252 -23.84 20.90 -1.55
N VAL A 253 -22.69 20.38 -1.13
CA VAL A 253 -21.47 20.34 -1.94
C VAL A 253 -21.28 18.93 -2.52
N PRO A 254 -21.31 18.78 -3.87
CA PRO A 254 -21.16 17.49 -4.52
C PRO A 254 -19.86 16.74 -4.15
N GLY A 255 -19.94 15.42 -4.16
CA GLY A 255 -18.80 14.55 -3.87
C GLY A 255 -18.41 14.48 -2.39
N THR A 256 -19.23 15.00 -1.48
CA THR A 256 -19.03 14.87 -0.03
C THR A 256 -20.14 14.03 0.58
N TYR A 257 -19.79 13.14 1.52
CA TYR A 257 -20.73 12.19 2.12
C TYR A 257 -20.41 11.99 3.59
N ARG A 258 -21.36 12.27 4.49
CA ARG A 258 -21.22 11.95 5.91
C ARG A 258 -21.37 10.43 6.10
N VAL A 259 -20.39 9.81 6.73
CA VAL A 259 -20.35 8.36 6.92
C VAL A 259 -21.11 7.97 8.19
N THR A 260 -21.92 6.93 8.08
CA THR A 260 -22.63 6.27 9.19
C THR A 260 -22.21 4.79 9.24
N LYS A 261 -22.72 4.03 10.22
CA LYS A 261 -22.42 2.59 10.31
C LYS A 261 -23.01 1.78 9.16
N GLU A 262 -24.04 2.32 8.53
CA GLU A 262 -24.78 1.71 7.43
C GLU A 262 -24.23 2.13 6.06
N THR A 263 -23.36 3.14 6.02
CA THR A 263 -22.76 3.61 4.76
C THR A 263 -22.00 2.49 4.09
N SER A 264 -22.15 2.38 2.77
CA SER A 264 -21.39 1.45 1.95
C SER A 264 -20.96 2.14 0.67
N SER A 265 -19.80 1.76 0.13
CA SER A 265 -19.29 2.31 -1.12
C SER A 265 -18.82 1.23 -2.09
N GLU A 266 -18.90 1.53 -3.39
CA GLU A 266 -18.26 0.70 -4.41
C GLU A 266 -16.74 0.64 -4.21
N GLY A 267 -16.20 -0.58 -4.28
CA GLY A 267 -14.80 -0.88 -4.00
C GLY A 267 -14.58 -1.41 -2.59
N ARG A 268 -13.54 -0.92 -1.91
CA ARG A 268 -13.21 -1.30 -0.53
C ARG A 268 -13.68 -0.20 0.42
N ASP A 269 -14.60 -0.53 1.33
CA ASP A 269 -15.09 0.34 2.38
C ASP A 269 -14.20 0.23 3.63
N LEU A 270 -13.54 1.34 3.97
CA LEU A 270 -12.72 1.46 5.19
C LEU A 270 -13.17 2.63 6.06
N GLU A 271 -14.10 3.44 5.58
CA GLU A 271 -14.58 4.65 6.22
C GLU A 271 -15.55 4.34 7.37
N THR A 272 -16.25 3.22 7.30
CA THR A 272 -17.12 2.75 8.38
C THR A 272 -16.35 2.21 9.58
N VAL A 273 -15.10 1.80 9.39
CA VAL A 273 -14.23 1.20 10.42
C VAL A 273 -14.07 2.15 11.63
N PRO A 274 -13.71 3.44 11.47
CA PRO A 274 -13.53 4.34 12.61
C PRO A 274 -14.83 4.95 13.20
N VAL A 275 -16.04 4.62 12.71
CA VAL A 275 -17.31 5.26 13.15
C VAL A 275 -17.58 5.13 14.65
N GLY A 276 -17.04 4.11 15.32
CA GLY A 276 -17.14 3.97 16.78
C GLY A 276 -16.29 4.96 17.59
N HIS A 277 -15.32 5.63 16.97
CA HIS A 277 -14.26 6.37 17.68
C HIS A 277 -14.20 7.86 17.36
N HIS A 278 -14.91 8.32 16.33
CA HIS A 278 -14.91 9.71 15.91
C HIS A 278 -16.35 10.21 15.80
N LYS A 279 -16.56 11.49 16.13
CA LYS A 279 -17.91 12.08 16.11
C LYS A 279 -18.41 12.23 14.69
N ASP A 280 -17.51 12.64 13.79
CA ASP A 280 -17.83 12.94 12.41
C ASP A 280 -16.78 12.35 11.49
N ILE A 281 -17.26 11.55 10.54
CA ILE A 281 -16.45 10.99 9.47
C ILE A 281 -17.09 11.38 8.15
N TYR A 282 -16.27 11.86 7.23
CA TYR A 282 -16.70 12.20 5.87
C TYR A 282 -15.88 11.41 4.85
N LEU A 283 -16.55 11.02 3.78
CA LEU A 283 -15.94 10.58 2.55
C LEU A 283 -16.00 11.73 1.55
N VAL A 284 -14.85 12.06 0.96
CA VAL A 284 -14.71 13.06 -0.11
C VAL A 284 -14.24 12.35 -1.37
N LEU A 285 -14.97 12.52 -2.46
CA LEU A 285 -14.62 11.99 -3.77
C LEU A 285 -13.85 13.05 -4.56
N ASP A 286 -12.55 12.81 -4.71
CA ASP A 286 -11.65 13.57 -5.55
C ASP A 286 -11.95 13.34 -7.03
N GLN A 287 -12.29 14.42 -7.72
CA GLN A 287 -12.67 14.46 -9.13
C GLN A 287 -11.53 15.00 -10.02
N GLY A 288 -10.33 15.21 -9.47
CA GLY A 288 -9.22 15.89 -10.15
C GLY A 288 -8.61 15.16 -11.34
N GLU A 289 -8.80 13.83 -11.44
CA GLU A 289 -8.35 13.02 -12.59
C GLU A 289 -9.40 12.89 -13.69
N GLU A 290 -10.61 13.35 -13.44
CA GLU A 290 -11.74 13.13 -14.34
C GLU A 290 -11.83 14.26 -15.38
N GLY A 291 -12.12 13.88 -16.62
CA GLY A 291 -12.32 14.80 -17.75
C GLY A 291 -13.72 15.41 -17.78
N GLU A 292 -14.32 15.51 -18.97
CA GLU A 292 -15.69 16.04 -19.18
C GLU A 292 -16.81 15.05 -18.78
N ASP A 293 -16.48 13.90 -18.20
CA ASP A 293 -17.42 12.80 -17.90
C ASP A 293 -18.29 13.02 -16.65
N ILE A 294 -18.04 14.08 -15.88
CA ILE A 294 -18.85 14.42 -14.69
C ILE A 294 -19.83 15.52 -15.08
N ASP A 295 -21.11 15.32 -14.74
CA ASP A 295 -22.15 16.34 -14.88
C ASP A 295 -21.71 17.62 -14.14
N GLU A 296 -21.90 18.79 -14.77
CA GLU A 296 -21.51 20.08 -14.20
C GLU A 296 -22.12 20.31 -12.80
N HIS A 297 -23.31 19.78 -12.55
CA HIS A 297 -24.00 19.88 -11.26
C HIS A 297 -23.46 18.91 -10.19
N GLU A 298 -22.73 17.87 -10.60
CA GLU A 298 -22.05 16.92 -9.70
C GLU A 298 -20.58 17.29 -9.47
N ARG A 299 -20.09 18.33 -10.15
CA ARG A 299 -18.69 18.73 -10.10
C ARG A 299 -18.40 19.64 -8.90
N SER A 300 -17.33 19.31 -8.17
CA SER A 300 -16.79 20.18 -7.13
C SER A 300 -15.27 20.01 -7.02
N GLN A 301 -14.58 21.08 -6.63
CA GLN A 301 -13.14 21.04 -6.41
C GLN A 301 -12.84 20.57 -4.98
N LEU A 302 -11.74 19.84 -4.79
CA LEU A 302 -11.31 19.35 -3.46
C LEU A 302 -11.26 20.45 -2.39
N GLU A 303 -10.77 21.65 -2.75
CA GLU A 303 -10.74 22.79 -1.85
C GLU A 303 -12.14 23.15 -1.32
N GLN A 304 -13.13 23.22 -2.22
CA GLN A 304 -14.52 23.51 -1.86
C GLN A 304 -15.12 22.39 -1.01
N GLN A 305 -14.82 21.13 -1.35
CA GLN A 305 -15.28 19.95 -0.61
C GLN A 305 -14.73 19.95 0.82
N PHE A 306 -13.42 20.15 1.00
CA PHE A 306 -12.80 20.22 2.32
C PHE A 306 -13.31 21.42 3.12
N HIS A 307 -13.43 22.59 2.49
CA HIS A 307 -14.00 23.75 3.16
C HIS A 307 -15.43 23.47 3.65
N ALA A 308 -16.29 22.84 2.83
CA ALA A 308 -17.65 22.49 3.21
C ALA A 308 -17.73 21.52 4.38
N VAL A 309 -16.85 20.51 4.42
CA VAL A 309 -16.76 19.57 5.53
C VAL A 309 -16.30 20.28 6.80
N MET A 310 -15.20 21.02 6.73
CA MET A 310 -14.59 21.68 7.89
C MET A 310 -15.45 22.82 8.46
N ALA A 311 -16.16 23.56 7.60
CA ALA A 311 -17.07 24.63 8.01
C ALA A 311 -18.26 24.14 8.86
N GLN A 312 -18.54 22.84 8.90
CA GLN A 312 -19.53 22.27 9.83
C GLN A 312 -19.04 22.25 11.28
N HIS A 313 -17.75 22.54 11.50
CA HIS A 313 -17.11 22.51 12.80
C HIS A 313 -16.59 23.89 13.16
N GLN A 314 -17.21 24.52 14.17
CA GLN A 314 -16.95 25.92 14.52
C GLN A 314 -15.57 26.19 15.16
N ASN A 315 -14.78 25.16 15.50
CA ASN A 315 -13.56 25.31 16.28
C ASN A 315 -12.50 24.29 15.86
N LEU A 316 -11.99 24.32 14.63
CA LEU A 316 -10.81 23.53 14.26
C LEU A 316 -9.55 24.38 14.45
N ASP A 317 -8.62 23.91 15.28
CA ASP A 317 -7.35 24.59 15.54
C ASP A 317 -6.24 24.12 14.61
N THR A 318 -6.29 22.87 14.14
CA THR A 318 -5.24 22.26 13.31
C THR A 318 -5.83 21.22 12.39
N ILE A 319 -5.38 21.24 11.14
CA ILE A 319 -5.71 20.23 10.13
C ILE A 319 -4.45 19.43 9.84
N ILE A 320 -4.57 18.11 9.88
CA ILE A 320 -3.48 17.19 9.56
C ILE A 320 -3.85 16.44 8.28
N ALA A 321 -3.07 16.62 7.21
CA ALA A 321 -3.05 15.72 6.08
C ALA A 321 -2.28 14.46 6.48
N VAL A 322 -2.94 13.30 6.43
CA VAL A 322 -2.40 12.03 6.92
C VAL A 322 -2.24 11.07 5.77
N ASP A 323 -1.01 10.61 5.60
CA ASP A 323 -0.64 9.53 4.69
C ASP A 323 -0.14 8.35 5.55
N THR A 324 -0.32 7.13 5.05
CA THR A 324 0.24 5.92 5.66
C THR A 324 1.66 5.63 5.12
N GLY A 325 1.87 5.62 3.80
CA GLY A 325 3.03 4.93 3.21
C GLY A 325 4.26 5.78 2.97
N GLY A 326 4.05 7.09 2.83
CA GLY A 326 5.05 8.09 2.47
C GLY A 326 5.01 8.51 0.99
N ASP A 327 4.02 8.13 0.20
CA ASP A 327 3.87 8.62 -1.18
C ASP A 327 3.48 10.11 -1.23
N VAL A 328 3.09 10.69 -0.09
CA VAL A 328 2.97 12.14 0.10
C VAL A 328 4.28 12.89 -0.21
N PHE A 329 5.44 12.24 -0.14
CA PHE A 329 6.73 12.82 -0.52
C PHE A 329 6.98 12.84 -2.05
N GLY A 330 6.05 12.32 -2.86
CA GLY A 330 6.14 12.20 -4.32
C GLY A 330 6.49 10.79 -4.81
N ALA A 331 6.59 10.62 -6.13
CA ALA A 331 7.00 9.35 -6.75
C ALA A 331 8.52 9.24 -6.94
N ASP A 332 9.07 8.05 -6.73
CA ASP A 332 10.31 7.65 -7.41
C ASP A 332 9.97 7.28 -8.87
N SER A 333 10.86 7.60 -9.81
CA SER A 333 10.70 7.36 -11.25
C SER A 333 10.50 5.88 -11.64
N THR A 334 10.61 4.97 -10.68
CA THR A 334 10.53 3.51 -10.85
C THR A 334 9.26 2.89 -10.25
N THR A 335 8.47 3.64 -9.47
CA THR A 335 7.27 3.15 -8.79
C THR A 335 6.02 3.87 -9.29
N PHE A 336 5.05 3.11 -9.80
CA PHE A 336 3.67 3.59 -10.02
C PHE A 336 2.99 3.75 -8.64
N SER A 337 3.35 4.78 -7.88
CA SER A 337 2.58 5.19 -6.70
C SER A 337 1.34 5.99 -7.13
N THR A 338 0.57 6.52 -6.19
CA THR A 338 -0.62 7.35 -6.43
C THR A 338 -0.33 8.83 -6.11
N PRO A 339 0.86 9.40 -6.44
CA PRO A 339 1.29 10.67 -5.86
C PRO A 339 0.38 11.84 -6.24
N ASP A 340 -0.40 11.68 -7.32
CA ASP A 340 -1.26 12.73 -7.82
C ASP A 340 -2.40 13.05 -6.84
N GLN A 341 -2.91 12.08 -6.08
CA GLN A 341 -4.01 12.33 -5.14
C GLN A 341 -3.52 13.03 -3.86
N ASP A 342 -2.47 12.53 -3.22
CA ASP A 342 -1.88 13.16 -2.03
C ASP A 342 -1.40 14.59 -2.31
N LEU A 343 -0.81 14.81 -3.49
CA LEU A 343 -0.44 16.15 -3.95
C LEU A 343 -1.67 17.05 -4.12
N ARG A 344 -2.76 16.56 -4.75
CA ARG A 344 -4.00 17.33 -4.90
C ARG A 344 -4.64 17.67 -3.56
N VAL A 345 -4.61 16.75 -2.58
CA VAL A 345 -5.10 17.01 -1.23
C VAL A 345 -4.28 18.08 -0.54
N GLN A 346 -2.94 17.98 -0.59
CA GLN A 346 -2.08 19.00 0.01
C GLN A 346 -2.29 20.38 -0.62
N ARG A 347 -2.42 20.46 -1.95
CA ARG A 347 -2.74 21.73 -2.65
C ARG A 347 -4.08 22.31 -2.19
N ALA A 348 -5.12 21.48 -2.15
CA ALA A 348 -6.45 21.90 -1.72
C ALA A 348 -6.45 22.42 -0.28
N LEU A 349 -5.70 21.79 0.63
CA LEU A 349 -5.56 22.26 2.01
C LEU A 349 -4.72 23.54 2.10
N SER A 350 -3.64 23.67 1.31
CA SER A 350 -2.82 24.88 1.27
C SER A 350 -3.62 26.11 0.85
N HIS A 351 -4.56 25.99 -0.09
CA HIS A 351 -5.45 27.10 -0.46
C HIS A 351 -6.35 27.56 0.69
N LEU A 352 -6.59 26.70 1.68
CA LEU A 352 -7.39 27.02 2.87
C LEU A 352 -6.57 27.56 4.04
N SER A 353 -5.27 27.83 3.87
CA SER A 353 -4.38 28.28 4.96
C SER A 353 -4.80 29.61 5.60
N ASN A 354 -5.45 30.50 4.83
CA ASN A 354 -6.02 31.75 5.35
C ASN A 354 -7.17 31.51 6.36
N LEU A 355 -7.90 30.41 6.22
CA LEU A 355 -8.97 30.02 7.13
C LEU A 355 -8.46 29.14 8.27
N TYR A 356 -7.46 28.30 7.97
CA TYR A 356 -6.89 27.33 8.89
C TYR A 356 -5.36 27.43 8.86
N PRO A 357 -4.76 28.31 9.66
CA PRO A 357 -3.33 28.62 9.56
C PRO A 357 -2.40 27.52 10.09
N SER A 358 -2.92 26.53 10.80
CA SER A 358 -2.14 25.39 11.32
C SER A 358 -2.37 24.16 10.44
N LEU A 359 -1.50 23.97 9.45
CA LEU A 359 -1.54 22.85 8.50
C LEU A 359 -0.32 21.95 8.68
N VAL A 360 -0.58 20.69 8.98
CA VAL A 360 0.43 19.67 9.25
C VAL A 360 0.28 18.54 8.23
N THR A 361 1.38 17.97 7.77
CA THR A 361 1.40 16.68 7.08
C THR A 361 2.00 15.63 8.03
N ALA A 362 1.36 14.47 8.14
CA ALA A 362 1.79 13.35 8.97
C ALA A 362 1.90 12.07 8.12
N VAL A 363 3.00 11.33 8.30
CA VAL A 363 3.22 10.03 7.64
C VAL A 363 3.29 8.91 8.67
N LEU A 364 2.25 8.08 8.62
CA LEU A 364 1.94 6.83 9.33
C LEU A 364 2.69 5.57 8.91
N ALA A 365 3.95 5.33 9.30
CA ALA A 365 4.81 4.24 8.83
C ALA A 365 5.63 4.61 7.58
N PRO A 366 6.50 5.63 7.67
CA PRO A 366 7.31 6.04 6.55
C PRO A 366 8.22 4.88 6.09
N GLY A 367 8.39 4.76 4.77
CA GLY A 367 9.28 3.77 4.15
C GLY A 367 8.60 2.55 3.53
N VAL A 368 7.27 2.52 3.47
CA VAL A 368 6.55 1.52 2.67
C VAL A 368 6.50 1.95 1.21
N ASP A 369 5.97 3.15 0.94
CA ASP A 369 5.75 3.69 -0.41
C ASP A 369 6.50 5.03 -0.62
N ALA A 370 7.28 5.46 0.38
CA ALA A 370 8.12 6.65 0.29
C ALA A 370 9.24 6.52 -0.75
N PRO A 371 9.51 7.59 -1.52
CA PRO A 371 10.68 7.65 -2.39
C PRO A 371 11.98 7.67 -1.56
N SER A 372 13.08 7.24 -2.18
CA SER A 372 14.40 7.17 -1.54
C SER A 372 14.89 8.51 -0.96
N ASN A 373 14.46 9.64 -1.52
CA ASN A 373 14.79 10.99 -1.05
C ASN A 373 13.81 11.59 -0.03
N ALA A 374 12.83 10.82 0.46
CA ALA A 374 11.87 11.27 1.47
C ALA A 374 12.54 11.79 2.78
N PRO A 375 13.60 11.15 3.31
CA PRO A 375 14.35 11.68 4.47
C PRO A 375 14.85 13.13 4.29
N ASP A 376 15.38 13.45 3.11
CA ASP A 376 15.92 14.78 2.80
C ASP A 376 14.79 15.80 2.64
N LYS A 377 13.71 15.43 1.94
CA LYS A 377 12.50 16.26 1.80
C LYS A 377 11.88 16.57 3.16
N ALA A 378 11.76 15.59 4.04
CA ALA A 378 11.25 15.78 5.39
C ALA A 378 12.12 16.76 6.19
N GLN A 379 13.45 16.68 6.06
CA GLN A 379 14.37 17.60 6.74
C GLN A 379 14.22 19.02 6.20
N MET A 380 14.21 19.19 4.88
CA MET A 380 14.07 20.48 4.20
C MET A 380 12.72 21.15 4.52
N ALA A 381 11.66 20.36 4.68
CA ALA A 381 10.34 20.85 5.07
C ALA A 381 10.27 21.33 6.55
N GLY A 382 11.31 21.07 7.36
CA GLY A 382 11.28 21.34 8.80
C GLY A 382 10.55 20.24 9.60
N GLY A 383 10.58 19.00 9.09
CA GLY A 383 9.96 17.86 9.71
C GLY A 383 10.61 17.43 11.03
N LYS A 384 9.80 16.76 11.85
CA LYS A 384 10.22 16.09 13.09
C LYS A 384 9.77 14.64 13.07
N VAL A 385 10.49 13.81 13.81
CA VAL A 385 10.14 12.39 13.99
C VAL A 385 9.60 12.16 15.40
N TYR A 386 8.45 11.51 15.50
CA TYR A 386 7.90 11.01 16.74
C TYR A 386 8.12 9.50 16.82
N LYS A 387 8.80 9.05 17.88
CA LYS A 387 9.10 7.63 18.11
C LYS A 387 8.07 7.06 19.07
N LEU A 388 7.27 6.09 18.59
CA LEU A 388 6.23 5.46 19.39
C LEU A 388 6.84 4.73 20.61
N SER A 389 6.24 4.95 21.77
CA SER A 389 6.51 4.16 22.97
C SER A 389 6.01 2.71 22.82
N SER A 390 6.45 1.80 23.69
CA SER A 390 5.97 0.41 23.65
C SER A 390 4.46 0.31 23.89
N GLU A 391 3.93 1.11 24.81
CA GLU A 391 2.49 1.16 25.10
C GLU A 391 1.67 1.65 23.91
N GLU A 392 2.18 2.63 23.16
CA GLU A 392 1.52 3.11 21.95
C GLU A 392 1.57 2.06 20.83
N LYS A 393 2.70 1.36 20.66
CA LYS A 393 2.80 0.27 19.68
C LYS A 393 1.77 -0.82 19.97
N ASP A 394 1.64 -1.24 21.23
CA ASP A 394 0.65 -2.24 21.65
C ASP A 394 -0.78 -1.74 21.44
N LYS A 395 -1.05 -0.47 21.76
CA LYS A 395 -2.35 0.17 21.50
C LYS A 395 -2.70 0.18 20.02
N LEU A 396 -1.76 0.55 19.15
CA LEU A 396 -1.98 0.57 17.70
C LEU A 396 -2.22 -0.84 17.15
N LEU A 397 -1.49 -1.84 17.63
CA LEU A 397 -1.72 -3.25 17.28
C LEU A 397 -3.10 -3.73 17.73
N GLY A 398 -3.52 -3.38 18.95
CA GLY A 398 -4.84 -3.71 19.48
C GLY A 398 -5.98 -3.10 18.67
N LEU A 399 -5.84 -1.83 18.29
CA LEU A 399 -6.79 -1.15 17.40
C LEU A 399 -6.83 -1.80 16.02
N LEU A 400 -5.68 -2.01 15.39
CA LEU A 400 -5.60 -2.54 14.02
C LEU A 400 -6.14 -3.96 13.90
N GLY A 401 -5.68 -4.89 14.74
CA GLY A 401 -6.08 -6.29 14.68
C GLY A 401 -7.42 -6.56 15.36
N GLY A 402 -7.59 -6.05 16.58
CA GLY A 402 -8.75 -6.38 17.42
C GLY A 402 -10.01 -5.62 17.03
N GLU A 403 -9.94 -4.29 17.04
CA GLU A 403 -11.13 -3.44 16.84
C GLU A 403 -11.44 -3.21 15.37
N TYR A 404 -10.41 -2.89 14.57
CA TYR A 404 -10.58 -2.53 13.16
C TYR A 404 -10.61 -3.75 12.25
N ARG A 405 -9.99 -4.86 12.69
CA ARG A 405 -9.84 -6.10 11.92
C ARG A 405 -9.10 -5.90 10.59
N MET A 406 -8.09 -5.05 10.61
CA MET A 406 -7.19 -4.71 9.49
C MET A 406 -5.98 -5.65 9.37
N ASP A 407 -6.03 -6.81 10.04
CA ASP A 407 -4.98 -7.84 10.05
C ASP A 407 -5.10 -8.85 8.89
N GLY A 408 -6.04 -8.61 7.97
CA GLY A 408 -6.33 -9.50 6.84
C GLY A 408 -7.26 -10.66 7.17
N SER A 409 -7.74 -10.77 8.41
CA SER A 409 -8.77 -11.77 8.79
C SER A 409 -10.14 -11.46 8.17
N ASP A 410 -10.41 -10.20 7.86
CA ASP A 410 -11.59 -9.77 7.12
C ASP A 410 -11.22 -9.51 5.65
N PRO A 411 -11.84 -10.20 4.68
CA PRO A 411 -11.50 -10.04 3.27
C PRO A 411 -11.86 -8.66 2.70
N GLY A 412 -12.64 -7.83 3.42
CA GLY A 412 -12.94 -6.44 3.06
C GLY A 412 -12.07 -5.40 3.79
N ARG A 413 -11.33 -5.78 4.85
CA ARG A 413 -10.56 -4.85 5.68
C ARG A 413 -9.09 -5.20 5.69
N PHE A 414 -8.38 -4.62 4.73
CA PHE A 414 -6.94 -4.82 4.58
C PHE A 414 -6.33 -3.60 3.89
N GLY A 415 -5.03 -3.41 4.08
CA GLY A 415 -4.22 -2.43 3.37
C GLY A 415 -2.77 -2.89 3.42
N LYS A 416 -2.06 -2.84 2.28
CA LYS A 416 -0.65 -3.27 2.22
C LYS A 416 0.17 -2.51 3.26
N THR A 417 0.01 -1.19 3.30
CA THR A 417 0.73 -0.29 4.20
C THR A 417 0.35 -0.52 5.67
N THR A 418 -0.93 -0.70 5.98
CA THR A 418 -1.38 -1.02 7.35
C THR A 418 -0.90 -2.40 7.83
N LEU A 419 -0.80 -3.39 6.94
CA LEU A 419 -0.22 -4.69 7.28
C LEU A 419 1.30 -4.58 7.49
N SER A 420 2.00 -3.81 6.66
CA SER A 420 3.42 -3.51 6.85
C SER A 420 3.69 -2.82 8.20
N LEU A 421 2.86 -1.83 8.57
CA LEU A 421 2.93 -1.18 9.88
C LEU A 421 2.76 -2.19 11.01
N GLN A 422 1.78 -3.10 10.94
CA GLN A 422 1.58 -4.12 11.97
C GLN A 422 2.80 -5.03 12.13
N GLU A 423 3.43 -5.48 11.04
CA GLU A 423 4.65 -6.27 11.12
C GLU A 423 5.81 -5.46 11.75
N ALA A 424 5.94 -4.18 11.38
CA ALA A 424 6.94 -3.30 11.97
C ALA A 424 6.73 -3.09 13.48
N LEU A 425 5.47 -2.90 13.92
CA LEU A 425 5.10 -2.74 15.33
C LEU A 425 5.36 -4.01 16.15
N LYS A 426 5.18 -5.21 15.56
CA LYS A 426 5.54 -6.51 16.16
C LYS A 426 7.06 -6.74 16.28
N GLY A 427 7.88 -5.82 15.74
CA GLY A 427 9.33 -5.94 15.74
C GLY A 427 9.90 -6.79 14.60
N ILE A 428 9.08 -7.18 13.62
CA ILE A 428 9.55 -7.90 12.43
C ILE A 428 10.35 -6.93 11.54
N ARG A 429 11.48 -7.38 11.00
CA ARG A 429 12.37 -6.61 10.11
C ARG A 429 12.82 -7.49 8.95
N GLY A 430 13.18 -6.86 7.84
CA GLY A 430 13.52 -7.56 6.59
C GLY A 430 12.28 -8.00 5.83
N TRP A 431 12.43 -8.95 4.89
CA TRP A 431 11.31 -9.40 4.08
C TRP A 431 10.25 -10.16 4.90
N ALA A 432 9.01 -9.70 4.81
CA ALA A 432 7.83 -10.35 5.37
C ALA A 432 6.81 -10.66 4.27
N CYS A 433 6.01 -11.72 4.48
CA CYS A 433 4.84 -12.02 3.66
C CYS A 433 3.59 -11.54 4.41
N LEU A 434 2.93 -10.52 3.86
CA LEU A 434 1.73 -9.91 4.41
C LEU A 434 0.51 -10.82 4.25
N ASN A 435 -0.36 -10.78 5.24
CA ASN A 435 -1.64 -11.49 5.25
C ASN A 435 -2.69 -10.81 4.36
N LEU A 436 -2.38 -10.63 3.07
CA LEU A 436 -3.34 -10.15 2.08
C LEU A 436 -4.33 -11.26 1.70
N PRO A 437 -5.61 -10.93 1.44
CA PRO A 437 -6.59 -11.91 0.99
C PRO A 437 -6.17 -12.59 -0.32
N GLY A 438 -6.45 -13.90 -0.43
CA GLY A 438 -6.07 -14.69 -1.61
C GLY A 438 -6.59 -14.14 -2.94
N HIS A 439 -7.77 -13.51 -2.97
CA HIS A 439 -8.32 -12.90 -4.20
C HIS A 439 -7.54 -11.66 -4.69
N VAL A 440 -6.67 -11.09 -3.85
CA VAL A 440 -5.80 -9.95 -4.17
C VAL A 440 -4.41 -10.42 -4.60
N VAL A 441 -3.94 -11.54 -4.05
CA VAL A 441 -2.61 -12.11 -4.36
C VAL A 441 -2.66 -13.03 -5.57
N ASP A 442 -3.72 -13.82 -5.68
CA ASP A 442 -3.92 -14.83 -6.73
C ASP A 442 -4.98 -14.36 -7.74
N THR A 443 -4.67 -13.27 -8.41
CA THR A 443 -5.47 -12.71 -9.51
C THR A 443 -4.58 -12.34 -10.69
N TRP A 444 -5.16 -12.32 -11.88
CA TRP A 444 -4.50 -11.96 -13.13
C TRP A 444 -4.83 -10.55 -13.63
N GLU A 445 -5.68 -9.83 -12.90
CA GLU A 445 -6.11 -8.48 -13.28
C GLU A 445 -5.14 -7.42 -12.75
N ASN A 446 -4.93 -7.41 -11.43
CA ASN A 446 -4.04 -6.45 -10.78
C ASN A 446 -3.61 -7.01 -9.40
N PRO A 447 -2.74 -8.03 -9.35
CA PRO A 447 -2.31 -8.62 -8.11
C PRO A 447 -1.46 -7.64 -7.30
N TRP A 448 -1.60 -7.67 -5.98
CA TRP A 448 -0.66 -7.00 -5.09
C TRP A 448 0.43 -7.98 -4.68
N SER A 449 1.69 -7.52 -4.64
CA SER A 449 2.70 -8.31 -3.96
C SER A 449 2.36 -8.39 -2.49
N CYS A 450 2.40 -9.62 -1.98
CA CYS A 450 2.33 -9.86 -0.54
C CYS A 450 3.69 -9.74 0.13
N PHE A 451 4.78 -9.55 -0.60
CA PHE A 451 6.11 -9.38 0.00
C PHE A 451 6.47 -7.91 0.18
N VAL A 452 6.88 -7.56 1.39
CA VAL A 452 7.37 -6.21 1.72
C VAL A 452 8.63 -6.32 2.57
N TYR A 453 9.59 -5.43 2.31
CA TYR A 453 10.76 -5.28 3.15
C TYR A 453 10.44 -4.33 4.32
N ILE A 454 10.33 -4.88 5.53
CA ILE A 454 9.97 -4.15 6.74
C ILE A 454 11.20 -3.43 7.29
N ARG A 455 11.13 -2.10 7.34
CA ARG A 455 12.22 -1.19 7.76
C ARG A 455 12.02 -0.72 9.20
N ASP A 456 13.09 -0.24 9.83
CA ASP A 456 13.03 0.35 11.17
C ASP A 456 12.15 1.60 11.22
N CYS A 457 12.26 2.47 10.21
CA CYS A 457 11.50 3.71 10.13
C CYS A 457 9.99 3.51 10.00
N MET A 458 9.50 2.30 9.64
CA MET A 458 8.06 2.04 9.56
C MET A 458 7.34 2.09 10.92
N THR A 459 8.08 2.19 12.04
CA THR A 459 7.48 2.45 13.37
C THR A 459 7.50 3.91 13.79
N ASP A 460 8.03 4.79 12.94
CA ASP A 460 8.09 6.22 13.20
C ASP A 460 6.81 6.92 12.73
N VAL A 461 6.53 8.09 13.31
CA VAL A 461 5.57 9.04 12.76
C VAL A 461 6.32 10.30 12.36
N VAL A 462 6.33 10.63 11.07
CA VAL A 462 6.98 11.85 10.57
C VAL A 462 5.95 12.95 10.45
N LEU A 463 6.20 14.10 11.08
CA LEU A 463 5.32 15.26 11.11
C LEU A 463 6.05 16.45 10.48
N MET A 464 5.39 17.21 9.62
CA MET A 464 5.99 18.35 8.94
C MET A 464 4.97 19.45 8.65
N PRO A 465 5.40 20.72 8.54
CA PRO A 465 4.55 21.78 8.02
C PRO A 465 4.13 21.44 6.58
N LEU A 466 2.82 21.46 6.32
CA LEU A 466 2.31 21.18 4.97
C LEU A 466 2.89 22.16 3.94
N GLU A 467 2.92 23.45 4.29
CA GLU A 467 3.48 24.51 3.44
C GLU A 467 4.99 24.39 3.23
N GLY A 468 5.70 23.70 4.13
CA GLY A 468 7.13 23.41 3.98
C GLY A 468 7.39 22.23 3.04
N LEU A 469 6.51 21.21 3.05
CA LEU A 469 6.66 20.03 2.21
C LEU A 469 6.20 20.27 0.77
N LEU A 470 5.05 20.92 0.57
CA LEU A 470 4.39 21.03 -0.74
C LEU A 470 5.33 21.52 -1.86
N PRO A 471 6.13 22.61 -1.69
CA PRO A 471 7.04 23.08 -2.74
C PRO A 471 8.12 22.07 -3.13
N LEU A 472 8.51 21.16 -2.23
CA LEU A 472 9.55 20.15 -2.48
C LEU A 472 9.06 18.98 -3.34
N ILE A 473 7.74 18.85 -3.49
CA ILE A 473 7.10 17.83 -4.31
C ILE A 473 6.77 18.40 -5.70
N GLU A 474 6.39 19.67 -5.78
CA GLU A 474 5.96 20.33 -7.02
C GLU A 474 7.10 20.64 -8.01
N VAL A 475 8.35 20.66 -7.54
CA VAL A 475 9.53 21.05 -8.35
C VAL A 475 10.11 19.87 -9.15
N MET A 476 9.44 18.71 -9.18
CA MET A 476 9.89 17.53 -9.94
C MET A 476 9.30 17.44 -11.34
#